data_AF-A0A832W547-F1
#
_entry.id   AF-A0A832W547-F1
#
_cell.length_a   1.000
_cell.length_b   1.000
_cell.length_c   1.000
_cell.angle_alpha   90.00
_cell.angle_beta   90.00
_cell.angle_gamma   90.00
#
_symmetry.space_group_name_H-M   'P 1'
#
loop_
_entity.id
_entity.type
_entity.pdbx_description
1 polymer ?
#
loop_
_entity_poly.entity_id
_entity_poly.type
_entity_poly.pdbx_seq_one_letter_code
_entity_poly.pdbx_strand_id
1 'polypeptide(L)'
;MAQRRGLFRIVTPKGWAVLPPGAEAVLWPPVDLPKARALDLAEHRALLPISISVVKVLAEPGRNMYLLKAGRTYMLSASRTAKSSTPPAGVTHELRLFCGGPCDLSPLYFLSLPRGATAVVRGFIDVEPAGRWALAPPPPEGDPKGGLDILADPQRAKALLALVYDKSKETRKLACDLGLWTPCPGEGPGRFTTAALHALRLIAHFLPDRTEAAEDEG
;
A
#
# COMPACT_ATOMS: atom_id res chain seq x y z
N MET A 1 -10.77 -28.86 -18.68
CA MET A 1 -11.34 -27.51 -18.89
C MET A 1 -10.48 -26.53 -18.13
N ALA A 2 -9.76 -25.63 -18.81
CA ALA A 2 -8.95 -24.62 -18.14
C ALA A 2 -9.88 -23.58 -17.50
N GLN A 3 -9.95 -23.58 -16.17
CA GLN A 3 -10.68 -22.60 -15.39
C GLN A 3 -10.17 -21.21 -15.79
N ARG A 4 -11.04 -20.33 -16.29
CA ARG A 4 -10.67 -18.93 -16.57
C ARG A 4 -10.14 -18.34 -15.26
N ARG A 5 -8.82 -18.13 -15.17
CA ARG A 5 -8.21 -17.43 -14.03
C ARG A 5 -8.82 -16.03 -14.00
N GLY A 6 -9.66 -15.76 -13.01
CA GLY A 6 -10.21 -14.43 -12.78
C GLY A 6 -9.08 -13.49 -12.37
N LEU A 7 -9.05 -12.29 -12.95
CA LEU A 7 -8.20 -11.21 -12.45
C LEU A 7 -8.98 -10.38 -11.43
N PHE A 8 -8.46 -10.27 -10.22
CA PHE A 8 -9.09 -9.57 -9.11
C PHE A 8 -8.28 -8.35 -8.71
N ARG A 9 -8.93 -7.20 -8.46
CA ARG A 9 -8.21 -5.99 -8.03
C ARG A 9 -7.51 -6.21 -6.68
N ILE A 10 -6.27 -5.73 -6.58
CA ILE A 10 -5.51 -5.71 -5.32
C ILE A 10 -6.22 -4.79 -4.31
N VAL A 11 -6.61 -3.58 -4.74
CA VAL A 11 -7.30 -2.58 -3.91
C VAL A 11 -8.66 -2.26 -4.49
N THR A 12 -9.66 -2.15 -3.62
CA THR A 12 -11.02 -1.74 -3.97
C THR A 12 -11.52 -0.70 -2.96
N PRO A 13 -12.65 -0.04 -3.22
CA PRO A 13 -13.34 0.76 -2.21
C PRO A 13 -13.61 0.00 -0.90
N LYS A 14 -13.73 -1.33 -0.94
CA LYS A 14 -13.97 -2.18 0.22
C LYS A 14 -12.70 -2.53 0.99
N GLY A 15 -11.52 -2.21 0.47
CA GLY A 15 -10.24 -2.52 1.10
C GLY A 15 -9.30 -3.35 0.24
N TRP A 16 -8.25 -3.81 0.89
CA TRP A 16 -7.17 -4.63 0.34
C TRP A 16 -7.60 -6.08 0.17
N ALA A 17 -7.15 -6.73 -0.90
CA ALA A 17 -7.29 -8.17 -1.06
C ALA A 17 -6.64 -8.89 0.13
N VAL A 18 -7.35 -9.87 0.70
CA VAL A 18 -6.85 -10.75 1.75
C VAL A 18 -6.62 -12.13 1.17
N LEU A 19 -5.43 -12.67 1.38
CA LEU A 19 -5.02 -13.99 0.93
C LEU A 19 -4.81 -14.93 2.12
N PRO A 20 -5.29 -16.18 2.05
CA PRO A 20 -5.09 -17.16 3.11
C PRO A 20 -3.63 -17.66 3.13
N PRO A 21 -3.18 -18.25 4.24
CA PRO A 21 -1.89 -18.96 4.29
C PRO A 21 -1.75 -19.98 3.17
N GLY A 22 -0.57 -20.03 2.54
CA GLY A 22 -0.27 -20.91 1.41
C GLY A 22 -0.66 -20.36 0.03
N ALA A 23 -1.40 -19.24 -0.03
CA ALA A 23 -1.76 -18.62 -1.30
C ALA A 23 -0.55 -18.00 -2.02
N GLU A 24 -0.51 -18.16 -3.34
CA GLU A 24 0.44 -17.52 -4.26
C GLU A 24 -0.35 -16.75 -5.32
N ALA A 25 -0.13 -15.44 -5.43
CA ALA A 25 -0.80 -14.57 -6.38
C ALA A 25 0.20 -13.92 -7.34
N VAL A 26 0.00 -14.07 -8.66
CA VAL A 26 0.76 -13.36 -9.69
C VAL A 26 0.16 -11.95 -9.87
N LEU A 27 1.02 -10.93 -9.80
CA LEU A 27 0.65 -9.52 -9.94
C LEU A 27 0.56 -9.11 -11.40
N TRP A 28 -0.45 -8.29 -11.76
CA TRP A 28 -0.58 -7.66 -13.07
C TRP A 28 -0.85 -6.15 -12.93
N PRO A 29 0.09 -5.25 -13.29
CA PRO A 29 1.49 -5.53 -13.67
C PRO A 29 2.36 -5.88 -12.44
N PRO A 30 3.63 -6.31 -12.65
CA PRO A 30 4.63 -6.32 -11.60
C PRO A 30 4.78 -4.95 -10.92
N VAL A 31 5.16 -4.95 -9.65
CA VAL A 31 5.27 -3.77 -8.78
C VAL A 31 6.74 -3.50 -8.47
N ASP A 32 7.25 -2.37 -8.92
CA ASP A 32 8.63 -1.98 -8.64
C ASP A 32 8.80 -1.46 -7.21
N LEU A 33 9.91 -1.87 -6.57
CA LEU A 33 10.28 -1.36 -5.26
C LEU A 33 11.40 -0.32 -5.37
N PRO A 34 11.32 0.79 -4.59
CA PRO A 34 12.46 1.67 -4.38
C PRO A 34 13.69 0.90 -3.87
N LYS A 35 14.89 1.31 -4.29
CA LYS A 35 16.16 0.63 -3.93
C LYS A 35 16.32 0.43 -2.42
N ALA A 36 15.99 1.44 -1.61
CA ALA A 36 16.07 1.33 -0.15
C ALA A 36 15.20 0.18 0.39
N ARG A 37 13.95 0.07 -0.09
CA ARG A 37 13.03 -1.01 0.31
C ARG A 37 13.45 -2.38 -0.21
N ALA A 38 14.07 -2.43 -1.38
CA ALA A 38 14.66 -3.66 -1.89
C ALA A 38 15.79 -4.18 -0.98
N LEU A 39 16.62 -3.29 -0.44
CA LEU A 39 17.70 -3.66 0.48
C LEU A 39 17.16 -4.19 1.82
N ASP A 40 16.10 -3.57 2.34
CA ASP A 40 15.42 -4.00 3.58
C ASP A 40 14.89 -5.45 3.44
N LEU A 41 14.39 -5.83 2.25
CA LEU A 41 13.72 -7.12 2.02
C LEU A 41 14.62 -8.24 1.50
N ALA A 42 15.73 -7.90 0.86
CA ALA A 42 16.60 -8.85 0.16
C ALA A 42 17.99 -8.99 0.82
N GLU A 43 18.07 -8.76 2.14
CA GLU A 43 19.30 -8.91 2.96
C GLU A 43 20.53 -8.23 2.34
N HIS A 44 20.40 -6.98 1.87
CA HIS A 44 21.49 -6.21 1.23
C HIS A 44 22.10 -6.82 -0.06
N ARG A 45 21.53 -7.88 -0.64
CA ARG A 45 22.06 -8.51 -1.87
C ARG A 45 21.51 -7.91 -3.17
N ALA A 46 20.50 -7.05 -3.09
CA ALA A 46 19.88 -6.42 -4.24
C ALA A 46 20.54 -5.08 -4.59
N LEU A 47 21.64 -5.13 -5.35
CA LEU A 47 22.22 -3.92 -5.98
C LEU A 47 21.43 -3.44 -7.21
N LEU A 48 20.54 -4.29 -7.72
CA LEU A 48 19.71 -4.04 -8.91
C LEU A 48 18.27 -3.68 -8.52
N PRO A 49 17.56 -2.88 -9.34
CA PRO A 49 16.12 -2.70 -9.20
C PRO A 49 15.39 -4.05 -9.20
N ILE A 50 14.41 -4.21 -8.31
CA ILE A 50 13.58 -5.41 -8.21
C ILE A 50 12.12 -5.06 -8.51
N SER A 51 11.48 -5.95 -9.25
CA SER A 51 10.04 -5.92 -9.52
C SER A 51 9.40 -7.11 -8.84
N ILE A 52 8.45 -6.87 -7.94
CA ILE A 52 7.63 -7.93 -7.36
C ILE A 52 6.62 -8.34 -8.42
N SER A 53 6.65 -9.60 -8.82
CA SER A 53 5.71 -10.19 -9.78
C SER A 53 4.78 -11.20 -9.13
N VAL A 54 5.12 -11.66 -7.93
CA VAL A 54 4.36 -12.66 -7.18
C VAL A 54 4.29 -12.25 -5.72
N VAL A 55 3.16 -12.48 -5.07
CA VAL A 55 3.01 -12.41 -3.62
C VAL A 55 2.69 -13.80 -3.08
N LYS A 56 3.39 -14.22 -2.02
CA LYS A 56 3.16 -15.48 -1.32
C LYS A 56 2.84 -15.24 0.14
N VAL A 57 1.72 -15.78 0.62
CA VAL A 57 1.42 -15.81 2.05
C VAL A 57 1.95 -17.12 2.62
N LEU A 58 2.90 -17.03 3.54
CA LEU A 58 3.50 -18.18 4.19
C LEU A 58 2.61 -18.67 5.35
N ALA A 59 2.56 -19.99 5.54
CA ALA A 59 1.92 -20.61 6.70
C ALA A 59 2.78 -20.47 7.98
N GLU A 60 4.10 -20.39 7.81
CA GLU A 60 5.08 -20.28 8.88
C GLU A 60 6.07 -19.14 8.58
N PRO A 61 6.65 -18.50 9.60
CA PRO A 61 7.63 -17.44 9.38
C PRO A 61 8.89 -17.99 8.73
N GLY A 62 9.40 -17.29 7.72
CA GLY A 62 10.71 -17.55 7.15
C GLY A 62 11.84 -17.05 8.06
N ARG A 63 13.06 -17.51 7.80
CA ARG A 63 14.27 -16.96 8.44
C ARG A 63 14.54 -15.53 7.92
N ASN A 64 15.09 -14.67 8.78
CA ASN A 64 15.57 -13.32 8.46
C ASN A 64 14.56 -12.41 7.74
N MET A 65 13.27 -12.53 8.08
CA MET A 65 12.26 -11.65 7.50
C MET A 65 12.30 -10.25 8.15
N TYR A 66 12.17 -9.22 7.32
CA TYR A 66 11.99 -7.84 7.74
C TYR A 66 10.68 -7.68 8.50
N LEU A 67 10.72 -7.04 9.67
CA LEU A 67 9.56 -6.78 10.49
C LEU A 67 8.96 -5.41 10.15
N LEU A 68 7.75 -5.40 9.60
CA LEU A 68 6.96 -4.19 9.38
C LEU A 68 5.85 -4.11 10.43
N LYS A 69 5.90 -3.08 11.28
CA LYS A 69 4.83 -2.75 12.24
C LYS A 69 4.01 -1.57 11.67
N ALA A 70 2.75 -1.83 11.36
CA ALA A 70 1.83 -0.87 10.76
C ALA A 70 0.39 -1.23 11.11
N GLY A 71 -0.04 -0.94 12.34
CA GLY A 71 -1.34 -1.33 12.92
C GLY A 71 -1.53 -2.84 13.09
N ARG A 72 -0.81 -3.62 12.29
CA ARG A 72 -0.60 -5.07 12.32
C ARG A 72 0.89 -5.33 12.14
N THR A 73 1.33 -6.51 12.57
CA THR A 73 2.71 -6.95 12.38
C THR A 73 2.78 -7.84 11.15
N TYR A 74 3.69 -7.51 10.24
CA TYR A 74 4.00 -8.30 9.05
C TYR A 74 5.47 -8.69 9.08
N MET A 75 5.75 -9.94 8.73
CA MET A 75 7.11 -10.41 8.43
C MET A 75 7.23 -10.54 6.92
N LEU A 76 8.23 -9.88 6.34
CA LEU A 76 8.37 -9.68 4.91
C LEU A 76 9.75 -10.13 4.42
N SER A 77 9.82 -10.78 3.28
CA SER A 77 11.09 -10.98 2.57
C SER A 77 10.89 -11.03 1.07
N ALA A 78 11.93 -10.72 0.31
CA ALA A 78 11.91 -10.84 -1.14
C ALA A 78 12.87 -11.95 -1.58
N SER A 79 12.46 -12.75 -2.57
CA SER A 79 13.34 -13.74 -3.20
C SER A 79 13.14 -13.77 -4.70
N ARG A 80 14.13 -14.22 -5.46
CA ARG A 80 14.02 -14.28 -6.92
C ARG A 80 12.93 -15.25 -7.35
N THR A 81 12.27 -14.93 -8.45
CA THR A 81 11.31 -15.83 -9.10
C THR A 81 11.44 -15.74 -10.61
N ALA A 82 11.00 -16.79 -11.32
CA ALA A 82 10.92 -16.82 -12.77
C ALA A 82 9.51 -16.50 -13.30
N LYS A 83 8.54 -16.29 -12.40
CA LYS A 83 7.14 -16.03 -12.76
C LYS A 83 6.91 -14.54 -12.98
N SER A 84 6.33 -14.16 -14.11
CA SER A 84 5.86 -12.80 -14.35
C SER A 84 4.66 -12.82 -15.29
N SER A 85 3.79 -11.84 -15.13
CA SER A 85 2.60 -11.65 -15.97
C SER A 85 2.87 -10.79 -17.21
N THR A 86 3.81 -9.85 -17.09
CA THR A 86 4.32 -8.97 -18.14
C THR A 86 5.84 -8.83 -18.00
N PRO A 87 6.56 -8.29 -19.00
CA PRO A 87 7.97 -7.93 -18.82
C PRO A 87 8.14 -7.00 -17.61
N PRO A 88 9.01 -7.36 -16.64
CA PRO A 88 9.29 -6.52 -15.48
C PRO A 88 10.24 -5.38 -15.86
N ALA A 89 10.18 -4.26 -15.13
CA ALA A 89 11.14 -3.16 -15.29
C ALA A 89 12.47 -3.41 -14.53
N GLY A 90 12.54 -4.49 -13.73
CA GLY A 90 13.71 -4.93 -12.99
C GLY A 90 13.78 -6.45 -12.87
N VAL A 91 14.62 -6.94 -11.94
CA VAL A 91 14.72 -8.38 -11.70
C VAL A 91 13.45 -8.87 -11.00
N THR A 92 12.88 -9.95 -11.51
CA THR A 92 11.65 -10.55 -11.03
C THR A 92 11.82 -11.19 -9.64
N HIS A 93 10.97 -10.79 -8.69
CA HIS A 93 10.97 -11.30 -7.32
C HIS A 93 9.56 -11.67 -6.85
N GLU A 94 9.51 -12.61 -5.91
CA GLU A 94 8.33 -12.87 -5.08
C GLU A 94 8.48 -12.16 -3.74
N LEU A 95 7.41 -11.48 -3.31
CA LEU A 95 7.27 -10.95 -1.96
C LEU A 95 6.62 -12.02 -1.09
N ARG A 96 7.31 -12.44 -0.04
CA ARG A 96 6.83 -13.40 0.95
C ARG A 96 6.30 -12.64 2.16
N LEU A 97 5.08 -12.95 2.57
CA LEU A 97 4.35 -12.33 3.67
C LEU A 97 4.05 -13.39 4.72
N PHE A 98 4.26 -13.08 5.99
CA PHE A 98 3.74 -13.85 7.11
C PHE A 98 3.06 -12.92 8.12
N CYS A 99 1.83 -13.28 8.52
CA CYS A 99 0.99 -12.48 9.43
C CYS A 99 0.36 -13.29 10.57
N GLY A 100 0.78 -14.56 10.77
CA GLY A 100 0.13 -15.48 11.72
C GLY A 100 -1.29 -15.93 11.33
N GLY A 101 -1.69 -15.72 10.06
CA GLY A 101 -3.02 -15.98 9.53
C GLY A 101 -3.19 -15.37 8.13
N PRO A 102 -4.42 -15.10 7.66
CA PRO A 102 -4.64 -14.40 6.40
C PRO A 102 -4.00 -13.01 6.38
N CYS A 103 -3.27 -12.72 5.30
CA CYS A 103 -2.58 -11.46 5.08
C CYS A 103 -3.33 -10.60 4.06
N ASP A 104 -3.53 -9.32 4.36
CA ASP A 104 -3.93 -8.36 3.35
C ASP A 104 -2.72 -7.85 2.55
N LEU A 105 -2.96 -7.37 1.34
CA LEU A 105 -1.89 -6.94 0.42
C LEU A 105 -1.44 -5.48 0.62
N SER A 106 -1.87 -4.81 1.69
CA SER A 106 -1.46 -3.44 1.95
C SER A 106 0.05 -3.23 2.09
N PRO A 107 0.87 -4.17 2.64
CA PRO A 107 2.31 -3.97 2.75
C PRO A 107 2.98 -3.74 1.39
N LEU A 108 2.44 -4.34 0.32
CA LEU A 108 2.94 -4.15 -1.04
C LEU A 108 2.86 -2.67 -1.46
N TYR A 109 1.78 -1.97 -1.10
CA TYR A 109 1.64 -0.54 -1.35
C TYR A 109 2.69 0.27 -0.59
N PHE A 110 2.80 0.05 0.72
CA PHE A 110 3.75 0.76 1.58
C PHE A 110 5.20 0.61 1.09
N LEU A 111 5.59 -0.60 0.72
CA LEU A 111 6.93 -0.89 0.18
C LEU A 111 7.16 -0.25 -1.19
N SER A 112 6.11 -0.12 -2.00
CA SER A 112 6.21 0.39 -3.38
C SER A 112 6.24 1.92 -3.49
N LEU A 113 5.88 2.63 -2.43
CA LEU A 113 5.77 4.09 -2.46
C LEU A 113 7.11 4.77 -2.76
N PRO A 114 7.14 5.83 -3.59
CA PRO A 114 6.02 6.35 -4.38
C PRO A 114 5.87 5.66 -5.76
N ARG A 115 6.90 4.97 -6.26
CA ARG A 115 7.01 4.57 -7.68
C ARG A 115 6.07 3.43 -8.10
N GLY A 116 5.77 2.48 -7.24
CA GLY A 116 4.89 1.35 -7.55
C GLY A 116 3.45 1.51 -7.06
N ALA A 117 3.11 2.66 -6.49
CA ALA A 117 1.78 2.96 -5.94
C ALA A 117 0.65 2.70 -6.95
N THR A 118 0.82 3.23 -8.18
CA THR A 118 -0.14 3.05 -9.27
C THR A 118 -0.34 1.58 -9.63
N ALA A 119 0.76 0.82 -9.74
CA ALA A 119 0.74 -0.60 -10.08
C ALA A 119 -0.02 -1.41 -9.02
N VAL A 120 0.12 -1.06 -7.74
CA VAL A 120 -0.63 -1.73 -6.66
C VAL A 120 -2.11 -1.33 -6.70
N VAL A 121 -2.43 -0.04 -6.77
CA VAL A 121 -3.82 0.44 -6.66
C VAL A 121 -4.68 0.08 -7.87
N ARG A 122 -4.07 0.07 -9.06
CA ARG A 122 -4.74 -0.27 -10.33
C ARG A 122 -4.53 -1.71 -10.77
N GLY A 123 -3.64 -2.44 -10.09
CA GLY A 123 -3.25 -3.78 -10.47
C GLY A 123 -4.23 -4.86 -10.02
N PHE A 124 -3.94 -6.06 -10.52
CA PHE A 124 -4.73 -7.25 -10.34
C PHE A 124 -3.87 -8.41 -9.82
N ILE A 125 -4.55 -9.42 -9.28
CA ILE A 125 -4.01 -10.73 -8.93
C ILE A 125 -4.78 -11.84 -9.63
N ASP A 126 -4.12 -12.94 -9.94
CA ASP A 126 -4.72 -14.13 -10.57
C ASP A 126 -5.28 -15.15 -9.57
N VAL A 127 -5.50 -14.72 -8.33
CA VAL A 127 -6.10 -15.51 -7.24
C VAL A 127 -7.28 -14.77 -6.64
N GLU A 128 -8.37 -15.50 -6.42
CA GLU A 128 -9.56 -14.97 -5.76
C GLU A 128 -9.25 -14.62 -4.30
N PRO A 129 -9.46 -13.35 -3.87
CA PRO A 129 -9.28 -12.96 -2.49
C PRO A 129 -10.28 -13.68 -1.58
N ALA A 130 -9.82 -14.20 -0.44
CA ALA A 130 -10.69 -14.77 0.59
C ALA A 130 -11.54 -13.70 1.29
N GLY A 131 -11.16 -12.43 1.15
CA GLY A 131 -11.89 -11.32 1.75
C GLY A 131 -11.30 -9.96 1.37
N ARG A 132 -11.83 -8.93 2.04
CA ARG A 132 -11.36 -7.55 1.94
C ARG A 132 -11.09 -7.00 3.32
N TRP A 133 -9.96 -6.31 3.48
CA TRP A 133 -9.57 -5.72 4.75
C TRP A 133 -9.40 -4.20 4.63
N ALA A 134 -10.02 -3.48 5.56
CA ALA A 134 -9.86 -2.04 5.77
C ALA A 134 -10.10 -1.73 7.26
N LEU A 135 -9.38 -0.74 7.80
CA LEU A 135 -9.38 -0.45 9.24
C LEU A 135 -10.73 0.06 9.78
N ALA A 136 -11.49 0.81 8.98
CA ALA A 136 -12.75 1.40 9.41
C ALA A 136 -13.90 1.13 8.43
N PRO A 137 -15.14 0.95 8.92
CA PRO A 137 -16.33 0.94 8.09
C PRO A 137 -16.42 2.26 7.31
N PRO A 138 -16.99 2.25 6.09
CA PRO A 138 -17.08 3.48 5.30
C PRO A 138 -17.88 4.54 6.08
N PRO A 139 -17.38 5.78 6.21
CA PRO A 139 -18.27 6.88 6.58
C PRO A 139 -19.37 7.02 5.51
N PRO A 140 -20.55 7.53 5.85
CA PRO A 140 -21.67 7.64 4.92
C PRO A 140 -21.40 8.57 3.71
N GLU A 141 -20.29 9.32 3.70
CA GLU A 141 -19.91 10.21 2.59
C GLU A 141 -18.39 10.15 2.36
N GLY A 142 -17.98 9.41 1.34
CA GLY A 142 -16.63 9.44 0.80
C GLY A 142 -16.69 9.43 -0.71
N ASP A 143 -15.62 9.86 -1.38
CA ASP A 143 -15.44 9.63 -2.82
C ASP A 143 -14.48 8.44 -2.98
N PRO A 144 -14.97 7.19 -3.15
CA PRO A 144 -14.09 6.03 -3.18
C PRO A 144 -13.25 5.98 -4.44
N LYS A 145 -13.78 6.50 -5.54
CA LYS A 145 -13.03 6.62 -6.78
C LYS A 145 -11.90 7.63 -6.59
N GLY A 146 -12.21 8.83 -6.10
CA GLY A 146 -11.23 9.86 -5.80
C GLY A 146 -10.17 9.39 -4.80
N GLY A 147 -10.56 8.63 -3.77
CA GLY A 147 -9.61 8.06 -2.81
C GLY A 147 -8.62 7.08 -3.44
N LEU A 148 -9.09 6.19 -4.32
CA LEU A 148 -8.21 5.31 -5.08
C LEU A 148 -7.36 6.09 -6.10
N ASP A 149 -7.90 7.14 -6.71
CA ASP A 149 -7.18 7.99 -7.65
C ASP A 149 -6.03 8.74 -6.93
N ILE A 150 -6.26 9.20 -5.69
CA ILE A 150 -5.22 9.80 -4.83
C ILE A 150 -4.12 8.79 -4.50
N LEU A 151 -4.47 7.56 -4.10
CA LEU A 151 -3.46 6.54 -3.78
C LEU A 151 -2.72 6.04 -5.03
N ALA A 152 -3.35 6.07 -6.20
CA ALA A 152 -2.71 5.69 -7.46
C ALA A 152 -1.75 6.76 -7.99
N ASP A 153 -1.84 8.01 -7.52
CA ASP A 153 -0.99 9.12 -7.95
C ASP A 153 0.20 9.28 -6.97
N PRO A 154 1.45 9.06 -7.42
CA PRO A 154 2.64 9.14 -6.57
C PRO A 154 2.83 10.49 -5.86
N GLN A 155 2.49 11.59 -6.52
CA GLN A 155 2.65 12.93 -5.97
C GLN A 155 1.57 13.21 -4.92
N ARG A 156 0.32 12.86 -5.20
CA ARG A 156 -0.79 13.02 -4.26
C ARG A 156 -0.65 12.08 -3.06
N ALA A 157 -0.24 10.83 -3.27
CA ALA A 157 0.01 9.88 -2.17
C ALA A 157 1.15 10.38 -1.25
N LYS A 158 2.25 10.87 -1.83
CA LYS A 158 3.35 11.46 -1.05
C LYS A 158 2.90 12.71 -0.28
N ALA A 159 2.17 13.61 -0.92
CA ALA A 159 1.65 14.81 -0.27
C ALA A 159 0.61 14.49 0.82
N LEU A 160 -0.23 13.48 0.61
CA LEU A 160 -1.19 13.00 1.60
C LEU A 160 -0.47 12.50 2.85
N LEU A 161 0.56 11.66 2.68
CA LEU A 161 1.38 11.18 3.79
C LEU A 161 2.09 12.34 4.48
N ALA A 162 2.77 13.20 3.74
CA ALA A 162 3.43 14.38 4.32
C ALA A 162 2.46 15.23 5.14
N LEU A 163 1.26 15.47 4.62
CA LEU A 163 0.23 16.22 5.34
C LEU A 163 -0.26 15.52 6.61
N VAL A 164 -0.15 14.20 6.75
CA VAL A 164 -0.48 13.52 8.02
C VAL A 164 0.52 13.90 9.11
N TYR A 165 1.81 13.95 8.78
CA TYR A 165 2.89 14.19 9.75
C TYR A 165 3.23 15.68 9.93
N ASP A 166 3.06 16.49 8.90
CA ASP A 166 3.39 17.91 8.90
C ASP A 166 2.16 18.74 8.51
N LYS A 167 1.76 19.61 9.44
CA LYS A 167 0.62 20.52 9.29
C LYS A 167 1.05 21.97 9.04
N SER A 168 2.30 22.20 8.64
CA SER A 168 2.83 23.50 8.22
C SER A 168 1.97 24.15 7.14
N LYS A 169 2.09 25.48 7.02
CA LYS A 169 1.37 26.26 6.01
C LYS A 169 1.76 25.83 4.60
N GLU A 170 3.04 25.50 4.40
CA GLU A 170 3.63 25.04 3.15
C GLU A 170 3.04 23.69 2.74
N THR A 171 3.01 22.72 3.66
CA THR A 171 2.46 21.38 3.39
C THR A 171 0.95 21.45 3.17
N ARG A 172 0.20 22.26 3.93
CA ARG A 172 -1.23 22.48 3.70
C ARG A 172 -1.51 23.18 2.36
N LYS A 173 -0.65 24.11 1.93
CA LYS A 173 -0.78 24.79 0.63
C LYS A 173 -0.60 23.79 -0.50
N LEU A 174 0.49 23.01 -0.48
CA LEU A 174 0.72 21.94 -1.46
C LEU A 174 -0.44 20.94 -1.49
N ALA A 175 -0.96 20.55 -0.32
CA ALA A 175 -2.10 19.65 -0.24
C ALA A 175 -3.40 20.27 -0.81
N CYS A 176 -3.61 21.58 -0.66
CA CYS A 176 -4.73 22.27 -1.28
C CYS A 176 -4.60 22.31 -2.80
N ASP A 177 -3.41 22.66 -3.33
CA ASP A 177 -3.11 22.67 -4.76
C ASP A 177 -3.32 21.29 -5.42
N LEU A 178 -3.15 20.21 -4.64
CA LEU A 178 -3.37 18.83 -5.05
C LEU A 178 -4.78 18.29 -4.77
N GLY A 179 -5.71 19.11 -4.24
CA GLY A 179 -7.09 18.73 -3.96
C GLY A 179 -7.25 17.77 -2.76
N LEU A 180 -6.27 17.71 -1.87
CA LEU A 180 -6.27 16.85 -0.68
C LEU A 180 -6.84 17.58 0.56
N TRP A 181 -6.81 18.91 0.55
CA TRP A 181 -7.14 19.77 1.68
C TRP A 181 -7.99 20.96 1.23
N THR A 182 -8.98 21.35 2.04
CA THR A 182 -9.89 22.48 1.74
C THR A 182 -10.49 23.06 3.02
N PRO A 183 -10.76 24.37 3.10
CA PRO A 183 -10.29 25.42 2.20
C PRO A 183 -8.76 25.61 2.26
N CYS A 184 -8.19 26.40 1.34
CA CYS A 184 -6.75 26.64 1.30
C CYS A 184 -6.27 27.47 2.51
N PRO A 185 -4.97 27.41 2.88
CA PRO A 185 -4.44 28.19 3.99
C PRO A 185 -4.70 29.70 3.82
N GLY A 186 -5.31 30.33 4.83
CA GLY A 186 -5.69 31.75 4.81
C GLY A 186 -7.18 32.00 4.55
N GLU A 187 -7.94 30.98 4.15
CA GLU A 187 -9.38 31.09 3.86
C GLU A 187 -10.28 30.58 4.99
N GLY A 188 -9.71 29.91 6.01
CA GLY A 188 -10.44 29.38 7.16
C GLY A 188 -9.80 28.13 7.77
N PRO A 189 -10.48 27.46 8.72
CA PRO A 189 -10.02 26.19 9.28
C PRO A 189 -10.13 25.09 8.21
N GLY A 190 -8.97 24.59 7.78
CA GLY A 190 -8.88 23.57 6.75
C GLY A 190 -9.20 22.15 7.24
N ARG A 191 -9.61 21.29 6.31
CA ARG A 191 -9.85 19.86 6.54
C ARG A 191 -9.48 19.03 5.32
N PHE A 192 -9.33 17.72 5.49
CA PHE A 192 -9.18 16.80 4.36
C PHE A 192 -10.44 16.78 3.49
N THR A 193 -10.28 16.63 2.18
CA THR A 193 -11.40 16.37 1.27
C THR A 193 -11.99 14.98 1.49
N THR A 194 -13.22 14.73 1.04
CA THR A 194 -13.87 13.41 1.15
C THR A 194 -13.09 12.31 0.44
N ALA A 195 -12.47 12.63 -0.70
CA ALA A 195 -11.55 11.73 -1.41
C ALA A 195 -10.29 11.44 -0.58
N ALA A 196 -9.66 12.47 0.01
CA ALA A 196 -8.48 12.29 0.86
C ALA A 196 -8.80 11.49 2.13
N LEU A 197 -9.96 11.70 2.75
CA LEU A 197 -10.43 10.89 3.89
C LEU A 197 -10.60 9.42 3.49
N HIS A 198 -11.15 9.13 2.31
CA HIS A 198 -11.26 7.75 1.82
C HIS A 198 -9.88 7.11 1.58
N ALA A 199 -8.94 7.86 1.00
CA ALA A 199 -7.57 7.41 0.82
C ALA A 199 -6.90 7.09 2.17
N LEU A 200 -6.98 8.01 3.15
CA LEU A 200 -6.44 7.82 4.49
C LEU A 200 -7.00 6.57 5.17
N ARG A 201 -8.30 6.31 5.05
CA ARG A 201 -8.94 5.11 5.62
C ARG A 201 -8.29 3.82 5.11
N LEU A 202 -7.94 3.76 3.84
CA LEU A 202 -7.32 2.57 3.23
C LEU A 202 -5.87 2.37 3.72
N ILE A 203 -5.19 3.42 4.16
CA ILE A 203 -3.79 3.35 4.62
C ILE A 203 -3.64 3.65 6.12
N ALA A 204 -4.73 3.75 6.87
CA ALA A 204 -4.74 4.27 8.23
C ALA A 204 -3.84 3.47 9.19
N HIS A 205 -3.72 2.16 8.96
CA HIS A 205 -2.83 1.30 9.74
C HIS A 205 -1.34 1.57 9.49
N PHE A 206 -0.96 2.21 8.38
CA PHE A 206 0.42 2.65 8.16
C PHE A 206 0.75 3.98 8.83
N LEU A 207 -0.25 4.68 9.36
CA LEU A 207 -0.09 5.98 9.97
C LEU A 207 0.17 5.81 11.48
N PRO A 208 0.88 6.75 12.12
CA PRO A 208 1.06 6.72 13.57
C PRO A 208 -0.29 6.76 14.28
N ASP A 209 -0.37 6.12 15.44
CA ASP A 209 -1.55 6.23 16.29
C ASP A 209 -1.72 7.70 16.70
N ARG A 210 -2.88 8.26 16.38
CA ARG A 210 -3.20 9.67 16.68
C ARG A 210 -3.24 9.97 18.18
N THR A 211 -3.18 8.95 19.02
CA THR A 211 -3.19 9.04 20.49
C THR A 211 -1.86 9.54 21.07
N GLU A 212 -0.73 9.30 20.40
CA GLU A 212 0.59 9.71 20.91
C GLU A 212 0.96 11.17 20.54
N ALA A 213 0.27 11.78 19.57
CA ALA A 213 0.57 13.13 19.11
C ALA A 213 -0.12 14.25 19.92
N ALA A 214 -0.91 13.90 20.94
CA ALA A 214 -1.65 14.86 21.77
C ALA A 214 -0.96 15.20 23.09
N GLU A 215 0.17 14.56 23.42
CA GLU A 215 0.88 14.80 24.70
C GLU A 215 2.01 15.83 24.59
N ASP A 216 2.36 16.31 23.39
CA ASP A 216 3.45 17.27 23.16
C ASP A 216 2.99 18.72 22.87
N GLU A 217 1.71 19.05 23.06
CA GLU A 217 1.19 20.43 23.03
C GLU A 217 0.61 20.86 24.39
N GLY A 218 1.42 20.68 25.46
CA GLY A 218 1.17 21.23 26.80
C GLY A 218 2.18 22.31 27.17
#